data_AF-A0ABD0YTK1-F1
#
_entry.id   AF-A0ABD0YTK1-F1
#
_cell.length_a   1.000
_cell.length_b   1.000
_cell.length_c   1.000
_cell.angle_alpha   90.00
_cell.angle_beta   90.00
_cell.angle_gamma   90.00
#
_symmetry.space_group_name_H-M   'P 1'
#
loop_
_entity.id
_entity.type
_entity.pdbx_description
1 polymer ?
#
loop_
_entity_poly.entity_id
_entity_poly.type
_entity_poly.pdbx_seq_one_letter_code
_entity_poly.pdbx_strand_id
1 'polypeptide(L)'
;LSKFSDAVRSDLTKIQRLKVVAIVTIEIHARDVIEKMYKANCLDVSAFEWLSQLRFYWDQDVDDCIVRQTNTHFLYGYEYLGNSGRLVITPLTDRCYITLTTALHLHRGGSPKGPAGTGKTETVKDLGKALAYYVIVINCSEGLDYKSMGRMFSGLAQTGAWGCFDEFNRINIEVLSVVAQQILSIISALSAKAKTFTFEGTVIKLVHTCGVFITMNPGYAGRTELPDNLKSMFRPISMMVPDSMLIAEITLFGEGFRDTRVLAKKVFTLFSLAKQQLSKQDHYDFGLRGMVALLRYAGKKRRQHSNMPDEEVVLLAMKDMNIAKLTSDDLPLFNGITHDLFPGIELPTIDYEVLYTTIKGEMKKCSLQAVPISLTKVIQLYETKGSRHSVMIVGASGAAKSTTWKVLKASMTSLKKKGVSGYEVVQEYPINPKALNLGELYGEFNLATNEWLDGVLSAIMRKTCSGKNNKHRHFYACANCQ
;
A
#
# COMPACT_ATOMS: atom_id res chain seq x y z
N LEU A 1 0.42 18.47 20.03
CA LEU A 1 0.14 17.02 19.86
C LEU A 1 -1.11 16.55 20.61
N SER A 2 -1.29 16.83 21.92
CA SER A 2 -2.49 16.42 22.68
C SER A 2 -3.82 16.83 22.00
N LYS A 3 -3.94 18.10 21.59
CA LYS A 3 -5.11 18.60 20.85
C LYS A 3 -5.42 17.81 19.57
N PHE A 4 -4.40 17.31 18.88
CA PHE A 4 -4.61 16.48 17.70
C PHE A 4 -5.12 15.07 18.06
N SER A 5 -4.62 14.48 19.15
CA SER A 5 -5.12 13.20 19.65
C SER A 5 -6.61 13.29 19.99
N ASP A 6 -7.03 14.36 20.68
CA ASP A 6 -8.43 14.59 21.01
C ASP A 6 -9.28 14.82 19.76
N ALA A 7 -8.78 15.59 18.78
CA ALA A 7 -9.45 15.79 17.50
C ALA A 7 -9.60 14.48 16.70
N VAL A 8 -8.61 13.58 16.72
CA VAL A 8 -8.75 12.27 16.04
C VAL A 8 -9.82 11.41 16.70
N ARG A 9 -10.02 11.52 18.02
CA ARG A 9 -11.05 10.77 18.75
C ARG A 9 -12.46 11.36 18.59
N SER A 10 -12.59 12.61 18.16
CA SER A 10 -13.90 13.20 17.90
C SER A 10 -14.58 12.58 16.68
N ASP A 11 -15.87 12.83 16.55
CA ASP A 11 -16.62 12.43 15.36
C ASP A 11 -16.21 13.31 14.17
N LEU A 12 -15.34 12.75 13.33
CA LEU A 12 -14.82 13.40 12.13
C LEU A 12 -15.35 12.68 10.90
N THR A 13 -15.77 13.45 9.90
CA THR A 13 -16.02 12.92 8.56
C THR A 13 -14.76 12.25 8.01
N LYS A 14 -14.93 11.32 7.06
CA LYS A 14 -13.80 10.61 6.43
C LYS A 14 -12.73 11.57 5.88
N ILE A 15 -13.15 12.68 5.28
CA ILE A 15 -12.24 13.67 4.69
C ILE A 15 -11.51 14.45 5.78
N GLN A 16 -12.21 14.95 6.80
CA GLN A 16 -11.57 15.65 7.93
C GLN A 16 -10.55 14.77 8.63
N ARG A 17 -10.90 13.50 8.87
CA ARG A 17 -9.99 12.53 9.49
C ARG A 17 -8.72 12.36 8.66
N LEU A 18 -8.83 12.19 7.35
CA LEU A 18 -7.65 12.11 6.47
C LEU A 18 -6.76 13.35 6.58
N LYS A 19 -7.35 14.56 6.70
CA LYS A 19 -6.58 15.81 6.89
C LYS A 19 -5.85 15.82 8.24
N VAL A 20 -6.58 15.53 9.32
CA VAL A 20 -6.01 15.56 10.69
C VAL A 20 -4.89 14.53 10.81
N VAL A 21 -5.09 13.31 10.30
CA VAL A 21 -4.06 12.26 10.31
C VAL A 21 -2.84 12.66 9.50
N ALA A 22 -3.02 13.30 8.33
CA ALA A 22 -1.91 13.80 7.53
C ALA A 22 -1.08 14.86 8.28
N ILE A 23 -1.75 15.83 8.91
CA ILE A 23 -1.08 16.87 9.71
C ILE A 23 -0.34 16.24 10.89
N VAL A 24 -1.00 15.34 11.63
CA VAL A 24 -0.41 14.62 12.76
C VAL A 24 0.88 13.91 12.38
N THR A 25 0.90 13.21 11.24
CA THR A 25 2.10 12.51 10.77
C THR A 25 3.26 13.50 10.51
N ILE A 26 2.99 14.66 9.92
CA ILE A 26 3.99 15.69 9.64
C ILE A 26 4.49 16.34 10.95
N GLU A 27 3.57 16.67 11.86
CA GLU A 27 3.89 17.33 13.13
C GLU A 27 4.70 16.43 14.08
N ILE A 28 4.40 15.13 14.12
CA ILE A 28 5.21 14.17 14.88
C ILE A 28 6.62 14.10 14.30
N HIS A 29 6.76 14.02 12.97
CA HIS A 29 8.07 14.06 12.33
C HIS A 29 8.83 15.36 12.65
N ALA A 30 8.17 16.53 12.58
CA ALA A 30 8.79 17.80 12.92
C ALA A 30 9.29 17.85 14.37
N ARG A 31 8.50 17.33 15.33
CA ARG A 31 8.94 17.15 16.73
C ARG A 31 10.20 16.29 16.82
N ASP A 32 10.21 15.13 16.15
CA ASP A 32 11.32 14.18 16.23
C ASP A 32 12.60 14.77 15.60
N VAL A 33 12.46 15.57 14.55
CA VAL A 33 13.55 16.33 13.93
C VAL A 33 14.10 17.38 14.90
N ILE A 34 13.24 18.14 15.58
CA ILE A 34 13.65 19.13 16.59
C ILE A 34 14.41 18.45 17.74
N GLU A 35 13.88 17.34 18.26
CA GLU A 35 14.55 16.57 19.33
C GLU A 35 15.92 16.05 18.87
N LYS A 36 16.01 15.57 17.63
CA LYS A 36 17.28 15.12 17.03
C LYS A 36 18.27 16.28 16.91
N MET A 37 17.85 17.44 16.43
CA MET A 37 18.70 18.63 16.31
C MET A 37 19.19 19.11 17.67
N TYR A 38 18.31 19.10 18.68
CA TYR A 38 18.67 19.44 20.05
C TYR A 38 19.74 18.48 20.61
N LYS A 39 19.54 17.17 20.48
CA LYS A 39 20.52 16.16 20.92
C LYS A 39 21.84 16.22 20.17
N ALA A 40 21.81 16.65 18.90
CA ALA A 40 23.00 16.83 18.08
C ALA A 40 23.73 18.16 18.35
N ASN A 41 23.24 19.02 19.25
CA ASN A 41 23.75 20.37 19.46
C ASN A 41 23.86 21.16 18.15
N CYS A 42 22.79 21.12 17.34
CA CYS A 42 22.70 21.87 16.09
C CYS A 42 22.56 23.38 16.37
N LEU A 43 23.68 24.12 16.29
CA LEU A 43 23.73 25.55 16.62
C LEU A 43 23.71 26.48 15.39
N ASP A 44 23.90 25.94 14.18
CA ASP A 44 24.08 26.74 12.96
C ASP A 44 23.19 26.25 11.81
N VAL A 45 22.77 27.18 10.94
CA VAL A 45 21.94 26.89 9.76
C VAL A 45 22.68 26.17 8.63
N SER A 46 23.99 26.02 8.73
CA SER A 46 24.81 25.17 7.86
C SER A 46 24.96 23.74 8.38
N ALA A 47 24.47 23.44 9.59
CA ALA A 47 24.53 22.10 10.15
C ALA A 47 23.77 21.10 9.26
N PHE A 48 24.38 19.91 9.07
CA PHE A 48 23.82 18.89 8.18
C PHE A 48 22.44 18.42 8.62
N GLU A 49 22.18 18.33 9.92
CA GLU A 49 20.90 17.97 10.50
C GLU A 49 19.78 18.88 10.00
N TRP A 50 20.04 20.20 9.88
CA TRP A 50 19.13 21.20 9.33
C TRP A 50 19.08 21.15 7.80
N LEU A 51 20.24 21.12 7.14
CA LEU A 51 20.32 21.09 5.68
C LEU A 51 19.66 19.83 5.09
N SER A 52 19.71 18.70 5.78
CA SER A 52 19.12 17.42 5.33
C SER A 52 17.58 17.43 5.29
N GLN A 53 16.93 18.36 6.00
CA GLN A 53 15.47 18.47 5.99
C GLN A 53 14.97 19.11 4.70
N LEU A 54 13.76 18.72 4.30
CA LEU A 54 13.04 19.39 3.22
C LEU A 54 12.42 20.68 3.77
N ARG A 55 12.92 21.84 3.33
CA ARG A 55 12.60 23.15 3.89
C ARG A 55 11.91 24.02 2.85
N PHE A 56 10.92 24.80 3.27
CA PHE A 56 10.08 25.60 2.38
C PHE A 56 10.28 27.08 2.70
N TYR A 57 10.58 27.88 1.68
CA TYR A 57 10.84 29.30 1.81
C TYR A 57 10.05 30.07 0.76
N TRP A 58 9.39 31.15 1.15
CA TRP A 58 8.95 32.15 0.18
C TRP A 58 10.15 33.01 -0.21
N ASP A 59 10.61 32.89 -1.45
CA ASP A 59 11.76 33.62 -1.96
C ASP A 59 11.26 34.90 -2.65
N GLN A 60 11.59 36.06 -2.09
CA GLN A 60 11.07 37.35 -2.57
C GLN A 60 11.62 37.75 -3.93
N ASP A 61 12.82 37.29 -4.31
CA ASP A 61 13.43 37.63 -5.59
C ASP A 61 12.75 36.89 -6.75
N VAL A 62 12.30 35.67 -6.48
CA VAL A 62 11.56 34.82 -7.45
C VAL A 62 10.05 35.01 -7.32
N ASP A 63 9.59 35.59 -6.21
CA ASP A 63 8.19 35.70 -5.79
C ASP A 63 7.45 34.34 -5.82
N ASP A 64 8.13 33.31 -5.32
CA ASP A 64 7.62 31.94 -5.33
C ASP A 64 8.13 31.12 -4.13
N CYS A 65 7.45 30.00 -3.85
CA CYS A 65 7.85 29.04 -2.84
C CYS A 65 8.97 28.15 -3.37
N ILE A 66 10.16 28.28 -2.79
CA ILE A 66 11.33 27.44 -3.07
C ILE A 66 11.50 26.39 -1.99
N VAL A 67 11.51 25.14 -2.42
CA VAL A 67 11.82 24.00 -1.57
C VAL A 67 13.32 23.71 -1.63
N ARG A 68 14.00 23.75 -0.49
CA ARG A 68 15.45 23.54 -0.35
C ARG A 68 15.72 22.26 0.44
N GLN A 69 16.64 21.43 -0.05
CA GLN A 69 17.17 20.28 0.68
C GLN A 69 18.64 20.12 0.31
N THR A 70 19.51 19.98 1.31
CA THR A 70 20.97 20.02 1.17
C THR A 70 21.41 21.23 0.34
N ASN A 71 21.99 20.99 -0.85
CA ASN A 71 22.42 21.98 -1.83
C ASN A 71 21.43 22.14 -3.00
N THR A 72 20.29 21.47 -2.95
CA THR A 72 19.27 21.46 -4.01
C THR A 72 18.17 22.48 -3.74
N HIS A 73 17.58 23.01 -4.81
CA HIS A 73 16.44 23.91 -4.77
C HIS A 73 15.44 23.55 -5.88
N PHE A 74 14.16 23.60 -5.57
CA PHE A 74 13.05 23.33 -6.49
C PHE A 74 11.96 24.37 -6.31
N LEU A 75 11.30 24.78 -7.40
CA LEU A 75 10.04 25.52 -7.30
C LEU A 75 8.95 24.57 -6.81
N TYR A 76 8.10 25.04 -5.90
CA TYR A 76 6.94 24.26 -5.50
C TYR A 76 5.99 24.06 -6.69
N GLY A 77 5.47 22.85 -6.89
CA GLY A 77 4.74 22.51 -8.11
C GLY A 77 3.27 22.97 -8.15
N TYR A 78 2.68 23.35 -7.01
CA TYR A 78 1.28 23.78 -6.86
C TYR A 78 0.20 22.83 -7.44
N GLU A 79 0.55 21.59 -7.79
CA GLU A 79 -0.41 20.62 -8.28
C GLU A 79 -1.40 20.23 -7.18
N TYR A 80 -2.70 20.25 -7.49
CA TYR A 80 -3.70 19.78 -6.55
C TYR A 80 -3.77 18.24 -6.54
N LEU A 81 -3.13 17.65 -5.53
CA LEU A 81 -3.05 16.18 -5.36
C LEU A 81 -4.19 15.59 -4.53
N GLY A 82 -5.14 16.42 -4.10
CA GLY A 82 -6.21 16.05 -3.19
C GLY A 82 -5.75 15.70 -1.78
N ASN A 83 -6.72 15.39 -0.92
CA ASN A 83 -6.46 15.01 0.47
C ASN A 83 -6.07 13.53 0.59
N SER A 84 -4.87 13.20 0.13
CA SER A 84 -4.29 11.87 0.26
C SER A 84 -3.43 11.78 1.53
N GLY A 85 -3.47 10.64 2.23
CA GLY A 85 -2.69 10.46 3.46
C GLY A 85 -1.17 10.61 3.25
N ARG A 86 -0.46 11.00 4.29
CA ARG A 86 1.02 11.10 4.32
C ARG A 86 1.65 9.77 4.72
N LEU A 87 2.79 9.45 4.12
CA LEU A 87 3.63 8.34 4.59
C LEU A 87 4.25 8.71 5.94
N VAL A 88 4.39 7.73 6.84
CA VAL A 88 5.16 7.94 8.06
C VAL A 88 6.64 8.12 7.69
N ILE A 89 7.19 9.27 8.05
CA ILE A 89 8.56 9.63 7.72
C ILE A 89 9.49 8.99 8.75
N THR A 90 10.46 8.23 8.26
CA THR A 90 11.49 7.53 9.04
C THR A 90 12.89 7.96 8.60
N PRO A 91 13.95 7.69 9.37
CA PRO A 91 15.32 7.97 8.93
C PRO A 91 15.71 7.27 7.62
N LEU A 92 15.03 6.17 7.24
CA LEU A 92 15.23 5.53 5.94
C LEU A 92 14.61 6.35 4.80
N THR A 93 13.39 6.87 4.99
CA THR A 93 12.71 7.67 3.97
C THR A 93 13.36 9.05 3.82
N ASP A 94 13.88 9.65 4.90
CA ASP A 94 14.63 10.92 4.83
C ASP A 94 15.89 10.78 3.95
N ARG A 95 16.67 9.72 4.16
CA ARG A 95 17.83 9.42 3.31
C ARG A 95 17.43 9.19 1.85
N CYS A 96 16.28 8.57 1.63
CA CYS A 96 15.72 8.42 0.30
C CYS A 96 15.38 9.78 -0.31
N TYR A 97 14.71 10.68 0.42
CA TYR A 97 14.40 12.04 -0.05
C TYR A 97 15.65 12.78 -0.49
N ILE A 98 16.68 12.84 0.37
CA ILE A 98 17.96 13.48 0.04
C ILE A 98 18.56 12.91 -1.25
N THR A 99 18.47 11.58 -1.42
CA THR A 99 19.04 10.92 -2.59
C THR A 99 18.26 11.26 -3.86
N LEU A 100 16.93 11.24 -3.78
CA LEU A 100 16.02 11.52 -4.89
C LEU A 100 16.04 13.00 -5.31
N THR A 101 16.02 13.93 -4.35
CA THR A 101 16.15 15.37 -4.66
C THR A 101 17.50 15.68 -5.29
N THR A 102 18.60 15.14 -4.76
CA THR A 102 19.90 15.28 -5.43
C THR A 102 19.91 14.67 -6.84
N ALA A 103 19.22 13.53 -7.06
CA ALA A 103 19.15 12.91 -8.38
C ALA A 103 18.46 13.85 -9.39
N LEU A 104 17.32 14.43 -8.99
CA LEU A 104 16.60 15.42 -9.81
C LEU A 104 17.43 16.68 -10.09
N HIS A 105 18.14 17.18 -9.08
CA HIS A 105 19.03 18.33 -9.24
C HIS A 105 20.16 18.06 -10.27
N LEU A 106 20.62 16.81 -10.37
CA LEU A 106 21.60 16.36 -11.35
C LEU A 106 20.98 15.90 -12.68
N HIS A 107 19.68 16.15 -12.90
CA HIS A 107 18.92 15.70 -14.07
C HIS A 107 18.96 14.18 -14.30
N ARG A 108 19.09 13.39 -13.23
CA ARG A 108 19.09 11.92 -13.25
C ARG A 108 17.80 11.35 -12.67
N GLY A 109 17.51 10.09 -13.00
CA GLY A 109 16.43 9.36 -12.36
C GLY A 109 16.78 8.86 -10.95
N GLY A 110 15.78 8.48 -10.16
CA GLY A 110 15.97 7.83 -8.87
C GLY A 110 15.70 6.33 -8.91
N SER A 111 16.54 5.52 -8.25
CA SER A 111 16.35 4.05 -8.17
C SER A 111 16.31 3.53 -6.73
N PRO A 112 15.17 3.65 -6.03
CA PRO A 112 14.95 2.91 -4.80
C PRO A 112 14.95 1.39 -5.01
N LYS A 113 15.86 0.68 -4.35
CA LYS A 113 15.99 -0.77 -4.44
C LYS A 113 16.01 -1.42 -3.06
N GLY A 114 15.40 -2.59 -2.92
CA GLY A 114 15.38 -3.33 -1.65
C GLY A 114 14.21 -4.32 -1.59
N PRO A 115 14.05 -5.05 -0.48
CA PRO A 115 13.00 -6.06 -0.32
C PRO A 115 11.57 -5.52 -0.54
N ALA A 116 10.63 -6.41 -0.85
CA ALA A 116 9.22 -6.02 -0.95
C ALA A 116 8.69 -5.50 0.39
N GLY A 117 7.83 -4.47 0.34
CA GLY A 117 7.20 -3.90 1.54
C GLY A 117 8.07 -2.94 2.37
N THR A 118 9.19 -2.45 1.82
CA THR A 118 10.06 -1.47 2.49
C THR A 118 9.72 0.00 2.20
N GLY A 119 8.60 0.26 1.50
CA GLY A 119 8.10 1.63 1.24
C GLY A 119 8.70 2.34 0.04
N LYS A 120 9.35 1.64 -0.90
CA LYS A 120 10.02 2.22 -2.08
C LYS A 120 9.12 3.16 -2.88
N THR A 121 8.02 2.63 -3.39
CA THR A 121 7.05 3.35 -4.23
C THR A 121 6.35 4.44 -3.43
N GLU A 122 5.96 4.13 -2.19
CA GLU A 122 5.31 5.06 -1.27
C GLU A 122 6.19 6.27 -0.95
N THR A 123 7.50 6.08 -0.84
CA THR A 123 8.46 7.17 -0.59
C THR A 123 8.55 8.12 -1.78
N VAL A 124 8.62 7.60 -3.02
CA VAL A 124 8.62 8.44 -4.23
C VAL A 124 7.31 9.23 -4.33
N LYS A 125 6.17 8.60 -4.05
CA LYS A 125 4.86 9.28 -4.03
C LYS A 125 4.79 10.36 -2.96
N ASP A 126 5.29 10.10 -1.75
CA ASP A 126 5.22 11.07 -0.65
C ASP A 126 6.17 12.26 -0.87
N LEU A 127 7.32 12.05 -1.54
CA LEU A 127 8.19 13.13 -1.99
C LEU A 127 7.50 14.00 -3.04
N GLY A 128 6.90 13.40 -4.06
CA GLY A 128 6.15 14.15 -5.07
C GLY A 128 5.01 14.96 -4.44
N LYS A 129 4.33 14.41 -3.42
CA LYS A 129 3.35 15.19 -2.64
C LYS A 129 3.96 16.35 -1.86
N ALA A 130 5.16 16.17 -1.31
CA ALA A 130 5.84 17.23 -0.57
C ALA A 130 6.24 18.40 -1.49
N LEU A 131 6.59 18.10 -2.74
CA LEU A 131 6.96 19.09 -3.76
C LEU A 131 5.77 19.57 -4.62
N ALA A 132 4.57 19.04 -4.37
CA ALA A 132 3.37 19.25 -5.19
C ALA A 132 3.57 18.92 -6.68
N TYR A 133 4.16 17.77 -6.96
CA TYR A 133 4.24 17.17 -8.29
C TYR A 133 3.40 15.89 -8.38
N TYR A 134 2.69 15.72 -9.48
CA TYR A 134 1.89 14.53 -9.72
C TYR A 134 2.78 13.31 -10.00
N VAL A 135 2.64 12.25 -9.20
CA VAL A 135 3.39 11.00 -9.37
C VAL A 135 2.46 9.91 -9.89
N ILE A 136 2.70 9.49 -11.13
CA ILE A 136 2.03 8.36 -11.76
C ILE A 136 2.83 7.10 -11.46
N VAL A 137 2.21 6.16 -10.75
CA VAL A 137 2.81 4.85 -10.48
C VAL A 137 2.38 3.87 -11.56
N ILE A 138 3.36 3.26 -12.22
CA ILE A 138 3.14 2.27 -13.28
C ILE A 138 3.72 0.96 -12.80
N ASN A 139 2.89 -0.06 -12.64
CA ASN A 139 3.36 -1.39 -12.26
C ASN A 139 3.92 -2.08 -13.51
N CYS A 140 5.22 -2.39 -13.50
CA CYS A 140 5.86 -3.06 -14.61
C CYS A 140 5.58 -4.56 -14.63
N SER A 141 5.41 -5.10 -15.82
CA SER A 141 5.22 -6.52 -16.08
C SER A 141 6.03 -6.94 -17.31
N GLU A 142 6.18 -8.25 -17.51
CA GLU A 142 6.85 -8.84 -18.67
C GLU A 142 6.13 -8.52 -19.99
N GLY A 143 4.84 -8.15 -19.94
CA GLY A 143 4.03 -7.80 -21.11
C GLY A 143 4.12 -6.32 -21.52
N LEU A 144 4.93 -5.49 -20.86
CA LEU A 144 5.12 -4.09 -21.26
C LEU A 144 6.03 -3.97 -22.48
N ASP A 145 5.54 -3.33 -23.53
CA ASP A 145 6.27 -3.05 -24.75
C ASP A 145 6.88 -1.63 -24.79
N TYR A 146 7.89 -1.45 -25.65
CA TYR A 146 8.61 -0.17 -25.76
C TYR A 146 7.76 0.98 -26.32
N LYS A 147 6.73 0.71 -27.13
CA LYS A 147 5.84 1.76 -27.68
C LYS A 147 4.90 2.30 -26.60
N SER A 148 4.38 1.41 -25.75
CA SER A 148 3.59 1.80 -24.59
C SER A 148 4.43 2.62 -23.60
N MET A 149 5.68 2.21 -23.34
CA MET A 149 6.62 2.98 -22.53
C MET A 149 6.94 4.35 -23.17
N GLY A 150 7.22 4.40 -24.47
CA GLY A 150 7.45 5.64 -25.22
C GLY A 150 6.28 6.62 -25.11
N ARG A 151 5.04 6.14 -25.28
CA ARG A 151 3.83 6.94 -25.07
C ARG A 151 3.73 7.50 -23.65
N MET A 152 4.03 6.68 -22.63
CA MET A 152 4.04 7.12 -21.23
C MET A 152 5.11 8.20 -21.00
N PHE A 153 6.34 7.97 -21.45
CA PHE A 153 7.44 8.93 -21.31
C PHE A 153 7.18 10.25 -22.03
N SER A 154 6.63 10.20 -23.24
CA SER A 154 6.21 11.39 -23.99
C SER A 154 5.16 12.20 -23.22
N GLY A 155 4.19 11.53 -22.59
CA GLY A 155 3.20 12.17 -21.72
C GLY A 155 3.83 12.81 -20.48
N LEU A 156 4.74 12.10 -19.80
CA LEU A 156 5.46 12.62 -18.62
C LEU A 156 6.31 13.85 -18.98
N ALA A 157 7.07 13.80 -20.08
CA ALA A 157 7.93 14.89 -20.52
C ALA A 157 7.15 16.17 -20.85
N GLN A 158 5.99 16.04 -21.51
CA GLN A 158 5.16 17.17 -21.91
C GLN A 158 4.32 17.76 -20.77
N THR A 159 3.99 16.96 -19.75
CA THR A 159 3.21 17.41 -18.59
C THR A 159 4.07 17.85 -17.41
N GLY A 160 5.33 17.39 -17.34
CA GLY A 160 6.19 17.62 -16.19
C GLY A 160 5.84 16.76 -14.98
N ALA A 161 4.98 15.76 -15.15
CA ALA A 161 4.64 14.79 -14.11
C ALA A 161 5.80 13.81 -13.86
N TRP A 162 5.74 13.12 -12.74
CA TRP A 162 6.71 12.10 -12.35
C TRP A 162 6.20 10.70 -12.68
N GLY A 163 7.05 9.88 -13.30
CA GLY A 163 6.80 8.46 -13.49
C GLY A 163 7.53 7.63 -12.44
N CYS A 164 6.81 6.86 -11.64
CA CYS A 164 7.38 5.85 -10.75
C CYS A 164 7.06 4.46 -11.29
N PHE A 165 8.03 3.87 -11.98
CA PHE A 165 7.90 2.55 -12.58
C PHE A 165 8.24 1.48 -11.54
N ASP A 166 7.19 0.92 -10.94
CA ASP A 166 7.28 -0.07 -9.88
C ASP A 166 7.66 -1.42 -10.47
N GLU A 167 8.55 -2.15 -9.80
CA GLU A 167 9.00 -3.47 -10.26
C GLU A 167 9.66 -3.45 -11.65
N PHE A 168 10.41 -2.38 -11.96
CA PHE A 168 10.99 -2.12 -13.29
C PHE A 168 11.82 -3.28 -13.85
N ASN A 169 12.45 -4.05 -12.97
CA ASN A 169 13.21 -5.24 -13.28
C ASN A 169 12.37 -6.48 -13.67
N ARG A 170 11.08 -6.31 -13.97
CA ARG A 170 10.22 -7.32 -14.61
C ARG A 170 10.11 -7.14 -16.11
N ILE A 171 10.61 -6.03 -16.64
CA ILE A 171 10.60 -5.79 -18.08
C ILE A 171 11.67 -6.66 -18.73
N ASN A 172 11.33 -7.22 -19.90
CA ASN A 172 12.26 -8.00 -20.71
C ASN A 172 13.49 -7.18 -21.11
N ILE A 173 14.66 -7.81 -21.12
CA ILE A 173 15.95 -7.15 -21.36
C ILE A 173 16.00 -6.47 -22.74
N GLU A 174 15.38 -7.09 -23.75
CA GLU A 174 15.27 -6.53 -25.10
C GLU A 174 14.51 -5.19 -25.11
N VAL A 175 13.41 -5.11 -24.37
CA VAL A 175 12.61 -3.88 -24.22
C VAL A 175 13.37 -2.83 -23.40
N LEU A 176 14.06 -3.25 -22.33
CA LEU A 176 14.87 -2.35 -21.50
C LEU A 176 15.94 -1.60 -22.30
N SER A 177 16.50 -2.24 -23.34
CA SER A 177 17.54 -1.63 -24.18
C SER A 177 17.00 -0.43 -24.98
N VAL A 178 15.79 -0.54 -25.53
CA VAL A 178 15.11 0.57 -26.24
C VAL A 178 14.64 1.64 -25.23
N VAL A 179 14.07 1.21 -24.11
CA VAL A 179 13.63 2.11 -23.03
C VAL A 179 14.78 2.94 -22.47
N ALA A 180 16.00 2.38 -22.39
CA ALA A 180 17.18 3.12 -21.99
C ALA A 180 17.46 4.32 -22.92
N GLN A 181 17.30 4.15 -24.24
CA GLN A 181 17.46 5.25 -25.20
C GLN A 181 16.37 6.32 -25.06
N GLN A 182 15.11 5.90 -24.82
CA GLN A 182 14.00 6.81 -24.55
C GLN A 182 14.28 7.68 -23.31
N ILE A 183 14.69 7.06 -22.19
CA ILE A 183 15.01 7.77 -20.95
C ILE A 183 16.22 8.69 -21.14
N LEU A 184 17.25 8.23 -21.84
CA LEU A 184 18.46 9.01 -22.11
C LEU A 184 18.15 10.28 -22.91
N SER A 185 17.25 10.19 -23.90
CA SER A 185 16.82 11.35 -24.69
C SER A 185 16.19 12.44 -23.81
N ILE A 186 15.32 12.05 -22.88
CA ILE A 186 14.69 12.97 -21.91
C ILE A 186 15.73 13.58 -20.98
N ILE A 187 16.60 12.77 -20.38
CA ILE A 187 17.66 13.24 -19.46
C ILE A 187 18.62 14.21 -20.14
N SER A 188 18.99 13.92 -21.39
CA SER A 188 19.87 14.77 -22.18
C SER A 188 19.22 16.12 -22.48
N ALA A 189 17.93 16.13 -22.84
CA ALA A 189 17.17 17.34 -23.08
C ALA A 189 16.98 18.18 -21.80
N LEU A 190 16.74 17.54 -20.65
CA LEU A 190 16.67 18.20 -19.35
C LEU A 190 18.02 18.85 -18.98
N SER A 191 19.12 18.13 -19.18
CA SER A 191 20.48 18.61 -18.89
C SER A 191 20.87 19.79 -19.79
N ALA A 192 20.43 19.78 -21.05
CA ALA A 192 20.60 20.88 -21.99
C ALA A 192 19.65 22.06 -21.74
N LYS A 193 18.75 21.96 -20.75
CA LYS A 193 17.70 22.96 -20.45
C LYS A 193 16.84 23.29 -21.68
N ALA A 194 16.56 22.27 -22.51
CA ALA A 194 15.81 22.43 -23.74
C ALA A 194 14.32 22.63 -23.47
N LYS A 195 13.66 23.53 -24.20
CA LYS A 195 12.19 23.70 -24.14
C LYS A 195 11.43 22.67 -24.98
N THR A 196 12.08 22.14 -26.01
CA THR A 196 11.56 21.14 -26.94
C THR A 196 12.68 20.22 -27.36
N PHE A 197 12.37 18.95 -27.67
CA PHE A 197 13.35 17.99 -28.15
C PHE A 197 12.68 16.93 -29.04
N THR A 198 13.48 16.24 -29.85
CA THR A 198 13.01 15.15 -30.70
C THR A 198 12.95 13.86 -29.87
N PHE A 199 11.75 13.33 -29.68
CA PHE A 199 11.49 12.06 -28.99
C PHE A 199 10.78 11.10 -29.95
N GLU A 200 11.38 9.93 -30.19
CA GLU A 200 10.87 8.92 -31.13
C GLU A 200 10.50 9.50 -32.51
N GLY A 201 11.33 10.39 -33.04
CA GLY A 201 11.14 11.03 -34.34
C GLY A 201 10.14 12.20 -34.37
N THR A 202 9.52 12.51 -33.24
CA THR A 202 8.56 13.63 -33.11
C THR A 202 9.11 14.73 -32.21
N VAL A 203 8.95 15.99 -32.60
CA VAL A 203 9.33 17.13 -31.74
C VAL A 203 8.24 17.34 -30.69
N ILE A 204 8.60 17.21 -29.42
CA ILE A 204 7.68 17.41 -28.28
C ILE A 204 8.19 18.51 -27.34
N LYS A 205 7.26 19.10 -26.57
CA LYS A 205 7.58 20.04 -25.50
C LYS A 205 8.19 19.31 -24.31
N LEU A 206 9.07 20.00 -23.57
CA LEU A 206 9.67 19.49 -22.34
C LEU A 206 9.38 20.45 -21.18
N VAL A 207 8.71 19.91 -20.16
CA VAL A 207 8.52 20.58 -18.86
C VAL A 207 9.59 20.06 -17.91
N HIS A 208 10.39 20.98 -17.36
CA HIS A 208 11.64 20.65 -16.65
C HIS A 208 11.41 19.96 -15.28
N THR A 209 10.18 19.94 -14.79
CA THR A 209 9.80 19.21 -13.57
C THR A 209 9.66 17.70 -13.79
N CYS A 210 9.71 17.22 -15.05
CA CYS A 210 9.60 15.80 -15.39
C CYS A 210 10.65 14.97 -14.64
N GLY A 211 10.19 13.92 -13.95
CA GLY A 211 11.04 13.02 -13.16
C GLY A 211 10.77 11.56 -13.49
N VAL A 212 11.84 10.77 -13.60
CA VAL A 212 11.74 9.31 -13.84
C VAL A 212 12.33 8.57 -12.65
N PHE A 213 11.53 7.69 -12.06
CA PHE A 213 11.89 6.87 -10.92
C PHE A 213 11.60 5.42 -11.23
N ILE A 214 12.50 4.53 -10.82
CA ILE A 214 12.32 3.09 -10.95
C ILE A 214 12.43 2.45 -9.57
N THR A 215 11.63 1.45 -9.27
CA THR A 215 11.82 0.64 -8.08
C THR A 215 12.24 -0.76 -8.45
N MET A 216 13.06 -1.36 -7.59
CA MET A 216 13.55 -2.72 -7.81
C MET A 216 13.44 -3.57 -6.56
N ASN A 217 13.15 -4.85 -6.78
CA ASN A 217 13.25 -5.92 -5.79
C ASN A 217 14.41 -6.84 -6.22
N PRO A 218 15.66 -6.59 -5.77
CA PRO A 218 16.79 -7.45 -6.09
C PRO A 218 16.61 -8.85 -5.49
N GLY A 219 17.07 -9.89 -6.19
CA GLY A 219 17.10 -11.27 -5.68
C GLY A 219 15.75 -12.00 -5.65
N TYR A 220 14.68 -11.42 -6.22
CA TYR A 220 13.40 -12.09 -6.38
C TYR A 220 13.37 -12.88 -7.70
N ALA A 221 12.70 -14.04 -7.72
CA ALA A 221 12.60 -14.87 -8.93
C ALA A 221 11.91 -14.11 -10.09
N GLY A 222 12.36 -14.37 -11.32
CA GLY A 222 11.82 -13.71 -12.53
C GLY A 222 12.21 -12.24 -12.67
N ARG A 223 13.35 -11.82 -12.09
CA ARG A 223 13.83 -10.45 -12.17
C ARG A 223 15.13 -10.35 -12.95
N THR A 224 15.18 -9.40 -13.87
CA THR A 224 16.33 -9.11 -14.71
C THR A 224 17.27 -8.14 -14.00
N GLU A 225 18.58 -8.29 -14.20
CA GLU A 225 19.49 -7.20 -13.85
C GLU A 225 19.36 -6.07 -14.88
N LEU A 226 19.47 -4.83 -14.40
CA LEU A 226 19.46 -3.70 -15.32
C LEU A 226 20.79 -3.63 -16.09
N PRO A 227 20.75 -3.35 -17.40
CA PRO A 227 21.93 -3.00 -18.17
C PRO A 227 22.72 -1.83 -17.56
N ASP A 228 24.04 -1.82 -17.70
CA ASP A 228 24.91 -0.82 -17.04
C ASP A 228 24.70 0.61 -17.57
N ASN A 229 24.42 0.74 -18.87
CA ASN A 229 24.04 2.02 -19.48
C ASN A 229 22.78 2.60 -18.78
N LEU A 230 21.80 1.76 -18.48
CA LEU A 230 20.60 2.14 -17.77
C LEU A 230 20.90 2.46 -16.29
N LYS A 231 21.67 1.62 -15.60
CA LYS A 231 22.09 1.89 -14.20
C LYS A 231 22.74 3.27 -14.06
N SER A 232 23.55 3.70 -15.02
CA SER A 232 24.25 4.98 -14.98
C SER A 232 23.32 6.21 -14.98
N MET A 233 22.12 6.07 -15.54
CA MET A 233 21.10 7.12 -15.62
C MET A 233 20.35 7.35 -14.30
N PHE A 234 20.47 6.41 -13.34
CA PHE A 234 19.74 6.46 -12.09
C PHE A 234 20.66 6.53 -10.88
N ARG A 235 20.26 7.30 -9.86
CA ARG A 235 20.92 7.30 -8.56
C ARG A 235 20.30 6.21 -7.66
N PRO A 236 21.05 5.18 -7.25
CA PRO A 236 20.50 4.10 -6.43
C PRO A 236 20.36 4.51 -4.96
N ILE A 237 19.31 4.03 -4.30
CA ILE A 237 19.14 4.10 -2.84
C ILE A 237 18.65 2.76 -2.30
N SER A 238 19.33 2.23 -1.27
CA SER A 238 18.98 0.95 -0.65
C SER A 238 17.93 1.13 0.45
N MET A 239 16.72 0.61 0.20
CA MET A 239 15.57 0.61 1.10
C MET A 239 15.44 -0.77 1.79
N MET A 240 16.30 -1.02 2.80
CA MET A 240 16.47 -2.37 3.38
C MET A 240 15.46 -2.71 4.49
N VAL A 241 15.53 -2.03 5.64
CA VAL A 241 14.68 -2.34 6.80
C VAL A 241 14.10 -1.04 7.34
N PRO A 242 12.78 -0.84 7.22
CA PRO A 242 12.10 0.31 7.82
C PRO A 242 11.96 0.12 9.34
N ASP A 243 11.95 1.22 10.09
CA ASP A 243 11.65 1.22 11.51
C ASP A 243 10.16 0.95 11.73
N SER A 244 9.84 -0.33 11.97
CA SER A 244 8.45 -0.78 12.11
C SER A 244 7.82 -0.31 13.43
N MET A 245 8.64 -0.06 14.46
CA MET A 245 8.15 0.41 15.76
C MET A 245 7.70 1.86 15.68
N LEU A 246 8.52 2.72 15.06
CA LEU A 246 8.17 4.12 14.79
C LEU A 246 6.92 4.23 13.91
N ILE A 247 6.87 3.43 12.84
CA ILE A 247 5.68 3.37 11.97
C ILE A 247 4.44 2.94 12.76
N ALA A 248 4.58 1.96 13.66
CA ALA A 248 3.47 1.49 14.46
C ALA A 248 2.96 2.55 15.44
N GLU A 249 3.87 3.24 16.12
CA GLU A 249 3.55 4.31 17.07
C GLU A 249 2.76 5.44 16.40
N ILE A 250 3.29 5.97 15.29
CA ILE A 250 2.67 7.09 14.58
C ILE A 250 1.32 6.68 13.97
N THR A 251 1.22 5.45 13.46
CA THR A 251 -0.05 4.94 12.92
C THR A 251 -1.10 4.81 14.02
N LEU A 252 -0.74 4.26 15.19
CA LEU A 252 -1.66 4.17 16.34
C LEU A 252 -2.11 5.54 16.82
N PHE A 253 -1.19 6.51 16.87
CA PHE A 253 -1.51 7.88 17.23
C PHE A 253 -2.53 8.49 16.25
N GLY A 254 -2.31 8.31 14.94
CA GLY A 254 -3.23 8.73 13.89
C GLY A 254 -4.59 8.03 13.91
N GLU A 255 -4.69 6.87 14.56
CA GLU A 255 -5.96 6.14 14.74
C GLU A 255 -6.66 6.47 16.08
N GLY A 256 -6.06 7.32 16.93
CA GLY A 256 -6.68 7.84 18.15
C GLY A 256 -6.37 7.07 19.43
N PHE A 257 -5.38 6.18 19.40
CA PHE A 257 -4.91 5.46 20.59
C PHE A 257 -4.06 6.38 21.47
N ARG A 258 -4.08 6.13 22.79
CA ARG A 258 -3.17 6.70 23.79
C ARG A 258 -2.03 5.72 24.07
N ASP A 259 -0.99 6.18 24.76
CA ASP A 259 0.19 5.37 25.13
C ASP A 259 0.80 4.57 23.97
N THR A 260 0.83 5.21 22.80
CA THR A 260 1.14 4.59 21.50
C THR A 260 2.51 3.94 21.46
N ARG A 261 3.48 4.45 22.23
CA ARG A 261 4.83 3.89 22.34
C ARG A 261 4.83 2.49 22.97
N VAL A 262 4.04 2.29 24.03
CA VAL A 262 3.93 0.98 24.70
C VAL A 262 3.18 0.00 23.80
N LEU A 263 2.06 0.43 23.22
CA LEU A 263 1.27 -0.38 22.29
C LEU A 263 2.08 -0.78 21.05
N ALA A 264 2.83 0.14 20.46
CA ALA A 264 3.68 -0.12 19.31
C ALA A 264 4.76 -1.16 19.63
N LYS A 265 5.38 -1.06 20.81
CA LYS A 265 6.34 -2.06 21.29
C LYS A 265 5.69 -3.44 21.42
N LYS A 266 4.50 -3.53 22.05
CA LYS A 266 3.75 -4.81 22.16
C LYS A 266 3.42 -5.39 20.78
N VAL A 267 2.89 -4.59 19.86
CA VAL A 267 2.56 -5.01 18.49
C VAL A 267 3.80 -5.50 17.74
N PHE A 268 4.89 -4.74 17.80
CA PHE A 268 6.15 -5.09 17.15
C PHE A 268 6.71 -6.40 17.71
N THR A 269 6.79 -6.52 19.04
CA THR A 269 7.28 -7.73 19.71
C THR A 269 6.43 -8.94 19.35
N LEU A 270 5.10 -8.82 19.31
CA LEU A 270 4.22 -9.91 18.88
C LEU A 270 4.53 -10.37 17.46
N PHE A 271 4.69 -9.45 16.51
CA PHE A 271 5.03 -9.81 15.12
C PHE A 271 6.42 -10.43 15.01
N SER A 272 7.39 -9.94 15.76
CA SER A 272 8.74 -10.50 15.81
C SER A 272 8.74 -11.92 16.38
N LEU A 273 8.06 -12.14 17.51
CA LEU A 273 7.94 -13.46 18.14
C LEU A 273 7.15 -14.42 17.26
N ALA A 274 6.04 -13.99 16.66
CA ALA A 274 5.27 -14.81 15.73
C ALA A 274 6.11 -15.25 14.53
N LYS A 275 6.96 -14.37 13.99
CA LYS A 275 7.88 -14.72 12.90
C LYS A 275 8.98 -15.71 13.31
N GLN A 276 9.39 -15.69 14.58
CA GLN A 276 10.48 -16.52 15.10
C GLN A 276 10.02 -17.88 15.63
N GLN A 277 8.85 -17.93 16.26
CA GLN A 277 8.37 -19.09 17.01
C GLN A 277 7.32 -19.92 16.26
N LEU A 278 6.51 -19.30 15.39
CA LEU A 278 5.53 -20.04 14.63
C LEU A 278 6.20 -20.78 13.47
N SER A 279 5.54 -21.84 13.01
CA SER A 279 6.01 -22.60 11.86
C SER A 279 6.14 -21.72 10.61
N LYS A 280 7.11 -22.05 9.74
CA LYS A 280 7.30 -21.35 8.47
C LYS A 280 6.21 -21.77 7.48
N GLN A 281 5.21 -20.92 7.32
CA GLN A 281 4.13 -21.11 6.34
C GLN A 281 4.20 -20.01 5.26
N ASP A 282 3.96 -20.36 4.00
CA ASP A 282 4.02 -19.42 2.88
C ASP A 282 2.96 -18.31 2.98
N HIS A 283 1.82 -18.59 3.62
CA HIS A 283 0.73 -17.62 3.79
C HIS A 283 0.86 -16.75 5.06
N TYR A 284 1.89 -16.95 5.87
CA TYR A 284 2.14 -16.11 7.05
C TYR A 284 2.78 -14.77 6.65
N ASP A 285 2.07 -13.68 6.94
CA ASP A 285 2.53 -12.31 6.70
C ASP A 285 2.68 -11.55 8.02
N PHE A 286 3.82 -11.78 8.69
CA PHE A 286 4.26 -11.01 9.86
C PHE A 286 5.27 -9.91 9.46
N GLY A 287 5.18 -9.40 8.24
CA GLY A 287 5.97 -8.26 7.76
C GLY A 287 5.33 -6.90 8.08
N LEU A 288 6.02 -5.81 7.70
CA LEU A 288 5.52 -4.44 7.89
C LEU A 288 4.13 -4.22 7.26
N ARG A 289 3.87 -4.81 6.08
CA ARG A 289 2.57 -4.69 5.41
C ARG A 289 1.45 -5.31 6.25
N GLY A 290 1.67 -6.51 6.80
CA GLY A 290 0.76 -7.16 7.73
C GLY A 290 0.50 -6.31 8.96
N MET A 291 1.56 -5.73 9.53
CA MET A 291 1.48 -4.86 10.71
C MET A 291 0.69 -3.57 10.45
N VAL A 292 1.01 -2.81 9.40
CA VAL A 292 0.28 -1.58 9.05
C VAL A 292 -1.20 -1.86 8.77
N ALA A 293 -1.51 -3.00 8.14
CA ALA A 293 -2.90 -3.42 7.94
C ALA A 293 -3.62 -3.68 9.28
N LEU A 294 -2.94 -4.34 10.23
CA LEU A 294 -3.46 -4.54 11.59
C LEU A 294 -3.74 -3.23 12.30
N LEU A 295 -2.82 -2.27 12.26
CA LEU A 295 -2.98 -1.00 12.97
C LEU A 295 -4.16 -0.17 12.43
N ARG A 296 -4.33 -0.13 11.11
CA ARG A 296 -5.51 0.52 10.48
C ARG A 296 -6.81 -0.18 10.85
N TYR A 297 -6.79 -1.52 10.93
CA TYR A 297 -7.95 -2.29 11.37
C TYR A 297 -8.28 -2.04 12.85
N ALA A 298 -7.25 -1.98 13.71
CA ALA A 298 -7.40 -1.61 15.12
C ALA A 298 -8.02 -0.22 15.26
N GLY A 299 -7.63 0.75 14.44
CA GLY A 299 -8.27 2.06 14.39
C GLY A 299 -9.75 2.03 14.01
N LYS A 300 -10.13 1.17 13.06
CA LYS A 300 -11.55 0.94 12.73
C LYS A 300 -12.31 0.38 13.93
N LYS A 301 -11.74 -0.61 14.62
CA LYS A 301 -12.34 -1.20 15.83
C LYS A 301 -12.40 -0.22 17.00
N ARG A 302 -11.40 0.65 17.15
CA ARG A 302 -11.34 1.71 18.16
C ARG A 302 -12.53 2.65 18.06
N ARG A 303 -12.94 2.98 16.84
CA ARG A 303 -14.13 3.79 16.58
C ARG A 303 -15.44 3.05 16.83
N GLN A 304 -15.46 1.74 16.59
CA GLN A 304 -16.64 0.89 16.87
C GLN A 304 -16.81 0.63 18.37
N HIS A 305 -15.71 0.62 19.13
CA HIS A 305 -15.67 0.32 20.56
C HIS A 305 -14.96 1.46 21.32
N SER A 306 -15.55 2.67 21.29
CA SER A 306 -14.92 3.90 21.84
C SER A 306 -14.61 3.83 23.34
N ASN A 307 -15.38 3.03 24.08
CA ASN A 307 -15.27 2.90 25.54
C ASN A 307 -14.32 1.79 25.99
N MET A 308 -13.90 0.92 25.08
CA MET A 308 -13.00 -0.19 25.38
C MET A 308 -11.59 0.33 25.67
N PRO A 309 -10.80 -0.25 26.60
CA PRO A 309 -9.40 0.12 26.82
C PRO A 309 -8.52 0.02 25.57
N ASP A 310 -7.41 0.78 25.53
CA ASP A 310 -6.55 0.88 24.36
C ASP A 310 -5.95 -0.47 23.92
N GLU A 311 -5.48 -1.24 24.91
CA GLU A 311 -4.88 -2.56 24.74
C GLU A 311 -5.88 -3.62 24.26
N GLU A 312 -7.11 -3.61 24.79
CA GLU A 312 -8.16 -4.58 24.44
C GLU A 312 -8.52 -4.53 22.95
N VAL A 313 -8.68 -3.35 22.35
CA VAL A 313 -8.99 -3.28 20.91
C VAL A 313 -7.81 -3.70 20.06
N VAL A 314 -6.57 -3.40 20.49
CA VAL A 314 -5.38 -3.87 19.75
C VAL A 314 -5.36 -5.39 19.76
N LEU A 315 -5.58 -6.01 20.91
CA LEU A 315 -5.66 -7.46 21.05
C LEU A 315 -6.82 -8.05 20.25
N LEU A 316 -8.00 -7.43 20.28
CA LEU A 316 -9.16 -7.83 19.48
C LEU A 316 -8.82 -7.80 17.97
N ALA A 317 -8.22 -6.72 17.50
CA ALA A 317 -7.80 -6.59 16.11
C ALA A 317 -6.75 -7.66 15.71
N MET A 318 -5.84 -7.99 16.63
CA MET A 318 -4.84 -9.05 16.41
C MET A 318 -5.48 -10.42 16.26
N LYS A 319 -6.43 -10.75 17.14
CA LYS A 319 -7.16 -12.03 17.09
C LYS A 319 -7.96 -12.15 15.81
N ASP A 320 -8.78 -11.15 15.49
CA ASP A 320 -9.59 -11.09 14.27
C ASP A 320 -8.75 -11.30 12.99
N MET A 321 -7.56 -10.71 12.92
CA MET A 321 -6.74 -10.73 11.70
C MET A 321 -5.83 -11.95 11.56
N ASN A 322 -5.47 -12.62 12.66
CA ASN A 322 -4.46 -13.67 12.63
C ASN A 322 -5.02 -15.06 12.91
N ILE A 323 -6.02 -15.23 13.79
CA ILE A 323 -6.51 -16.57 14.19
C ILE A 323 -6.95 -17.42 12.99
N ALA A 324 -7.66 -16.83 12.02
CA ALA A 324 -8.15 -17.57 10.86
C ALA A 324 -7.04 -18.11 9.94
N LYS A 325 -5.82 -17.58 10.05
CA LYS A 325 -4.66 -17.95 9.21
C LYS A 325 -3.80 -19.04 9.84
N LEU A 326 -3.82 -19.15 11.17
CA LEU A 326 -2.92 -20.01 11.93
C LEU A 326 -3.30 -21.48 11.75
N THR A 327 -2.28 -22.34 11.75
CA THR A 327 -2.45 -23.79 11.85
C THR A 327 -2.96 -24.19 13.24
N SER A 328 -3.46 -25.42 13.38
CA SER A 328 -3.87 -25.96 14.68
C SER A 328 -2.74 -25.94 15.71
N ASP A 329 -1.51 -26.15 15.24
CA ASP A 329 -0.34 -26.32 16.10
C ASP A 329 0.25 -24.97 16.50
N ASP A 330 0.15 -23.97 15.62
CA ASP A 330 0.60 -22.60 15.88
C ASP A 330 -0.40 -21.78 16.70
N LEU A 331 -1.69 -22.16 16.71
CA LEU A 331 -2.72 -21.42 17.42
C LEU A 331 -2.48 -21.35 18.95
N PRO A 332 -2.13 -22.46 19.64
CA PRO A 332 -1.70 -22.40 21.04
C PRO A 332 -0.48 -21.52 21.28
N LEU A 333 0.52 -21.58 20.40
CA LEU A 333 1.74 -20.76 20.51
C LEU A 333 1.42 -19.28 20.39
N PHE A 334 0.61 -18.90 19.40
CA PHE A 334 0.16 -17.52 19.22
C PHE A 334 -0.64 -17.03 20.43
N ASN A 335 -1.53 -17.86 20.97
CA ASN A 335 -2.30 -17.52 22.17
C ASN A 335 -1.37 -17.31 23.38
N GLY A 336 -0.34 -18.14 23.54
CA GLY A 336 0.71 -17.95 24.55
C GLY A 336 1.41 -16.59 24.41
N ILE A 337 1.90 -16.27 23.21
CA ILE A 337 2.53 -14.96 22.93
C ILE A 337 1.57 -13.80 23.26
N THR A 338 0.28 -13.92 22.90
CA THR A 338 -0.70 -12.87 23.22
C THR A 338 -0.95 -12.73 24.71
N HIS A 339 -1.02 -13.84 25.46
CA HIS A 339 -1.26 -13.82 26.89
C HIS A 339 -0.08 -13.18 27.65
N ASP A 340 1.15 -13.50 27.23
CA ASP A 340 2.36 -12.93 27.84
C ASP A 340 2.51 -11.42 27.60
N LEU A 341 2.11 -10.94 26.41
CA LEU A 341 2.20 -9.52 26.05
C LEU A 341 1.01 -8.67 26.57
N PHE A 342 -0.13 -9.30 26.82
CA PHE A 342 -1.38 -8.67 27.26
C PHE A 342 -1.96 -9.40 28.49
N PRO A 343 -1.24 -9.41 29.63
CA PRO A 343 -1.66 -10.15 30.81
C PRO A 343 -2.94 -9.56 31.41
N GLY A 344 -3.86 -10.43 31.82
CA GLY A 344 -5.11 -10.04 32.51
C GLY A 344 -6.18 -9.41 31.62
N ILE A 345 -6.01 -9.44 30.29
CA ILE A 345 -6.99 -8.91 29.34
C ILE A 345 -7.90 -10.03 28.81
N GLU A 346 -9.18 -9.97 29.17
CA GLU A 346 -10.22 -10.84 28.62
C GLU A 346 -11.04 -10.08 27.58
N LEU A 347 -11.16 -10.64 26.37
CA LEU A 347 -11.91 -10.01 25.29
C LEU A 347 -13.38 -10.40 25.34
N PRO A 348 -14.31 -9.48 25.03
CA PRO A 348 -15.72 -9.81 24.94
C PRO A 348 -15.99 -10.78 23.80
N THR A 349 -16.91 -11.72 24.02
CA THR A 349 -17.41 -12.61 22.98
C THR A 349 -18.34 -11.84 22.04
N ILE A 350 -18.04 -11.87 20.74
CA ILE A 350 -18.91 -11.27 19.73
C ILE A 350 -20.07 -12.24 19.48
N ASP A 351 -21.30 -11.73 19.61
CA ASP A 351 -22.49 -12.51 19.32
C ASP A 351 -22.74 -12.62 17.81
N TYR A 352 -22.66 -13.85 17.30
CA TYR A 352 -22.94 -14.21 15.91
C TYR A 352 -24.21 -15.05 15.76
N GLU A 353 -25.12 -15.08 16.75
CA GLU A 353 -26.26 -16.01 16.77
C GLU A 353 -27.13 -15.92 15.50
N VAL A 354 -27.44 -14.71 15.03
CA VAL A 354 -28.25 -14.49 13.80
C VAL A 354 -27.55 -15.06 12.55
N LEU A 355 -26.24 -14.86 12.45
CA LEU A 355 -25.44 -15.37 11.34
C LEU A 355 -25.30 -16.89 11.45
N TYR A 356 -25.01 -17.40 12.65
CA TYR A 356 -24.83 -18.82 12.96
C TYR A 356 -26.08 -19.64 12.63
N THR A 357 -27.25 -19.19 13.09
CA THR A 357 -28.54 -19.84 12.80
C THR A 357 -28.86 -19.84 11.31
N THR A 358 -28.55 -18.74 10.61
CA THR A 358 -28.76 -18.64 9.16
C THR A 358 -27.82 -19.58 8.39
N ILE A 359 -26.53 -19.63 8.75
CA ILE A 359 -25.56 -20.56 8.14
C ILE A 359 -26.05 -21.99 8.29
N LYS A 360 -26.46 -22.40 9.50
CA LYS A 360 -27.00 -23.74 9.76
C LYS A 360 -28.23 -24.04 8.90
N GLY A 361 -29.11 -23.06 8.72
CA GLY A 361 -30.28 -23.17 7.83
C GLY A 361 -29.89 -23.34 6.36
N GLU A 362 -28.96 -22.55 5.85
CA GLU A 362 -28.49 -22.64 4.45
C GLU A 362 -27.72 -23.95 4.19
N MET A 363 -26.93 -24.43 5.16
CA MET A 363 -26.27 -25.74 5.06
C MET A 363 -27.29 -26.88 4.93
N LYS A 364 -28.37 -26.85 5.72
CA LYS A 364 -29.44 -27.85 5.64
C LYS A 364 -30.16 -27.83 4.28
N LYS A 365 -30.39 -26.64 3.70
CA LYS A 365 -30.98 -26.51 2.35
C LYS A 365 -30.11 -27.10 1.25
N CYS A 366 -28.78 -27.03 1.41
CA CYS A 366 -27.83 -27.63 0.48
C CYS A 366 -27.50 -29.10 0.79
N SER A 367 -28.25 -29.75 1.69
CA SER A 367 -28.00 -31.13 2.14
C SER A 367 -26.59 -31.35 2.70
N LEU A 368 -26.03 -30.34 3.37
CA LEU A 368 -24.71 -30.38 4.00
C LEU A 368 -24.82 -30.67 5.50
N GLN A 369 -23.86 -31.42 6.04
CA GLN A 369 -23.74 -31.64 7.47
C GLN A 369 -23.17 -30.39 8.17
N ALA A 370 -23.94 -29.82 9.11
CA ALA A 370 -23.51 -28.69 9.93
C ALA A 370 -22.60 -29.15 11.08
N VAL A 371 -21.32 -29.36 10.77
CA VAL A 371 -20.27 -29.67 11.77
C VAL A 371 -19.81 -28.37 12.44
N PRO A 372 -19.52 -28.33 13.75
CA PRO A 372 -19.09 -27.10 14.43
C PRO A 372 -17.93 -26.38 13.73
N ILE A 373 -16.92 -27.11 13.26
CA ILE A 373 -15.77 -26.52 12.56
C ILE A 373 -16.14 -25.82 11.25
N SER A 374 -17.12 -26.33 10.50
CA SER A 374 -17.54 -25.70 9.24
C SER A 374 -18.30 -24.40 9.50
N LEU A 375 -19.11 -24.35 10.56
CA LEU A 375 -19.78 -23.12 11.01
C LEU A 375 -18.74 -22.05 11.41
N THR A 376 -17.76 -22.43 12.24
CA THR A 376 -16.67 -21.54 12.64
C THR A 376 -15.89 -21.01 11.44
N LYS A 377 -15.58 -21.84 10.44
CA LYS A 377 -14.84 -21.41 9.24
C LYS A 377 -15.63 -20.45 8.35
N VAL A 378 -16.95 -20.58 8.27
CA VAL A 378 -17.81 -19.61 7.56
C VAL A 378 -17.82 -18.26 8.27
N ILE A 379 -17.87 -18.25 9.62
CA ILE A 379 -17.80 -17.03 10.42
C ILE A 379 -16.42 -16.37 10.29
N GLN A 380 -15.33 -17.14 10.39
CA GLN A 380 -13.96 -16.63 10.19
C GLN A 380 -13.79 -15.99 8.80
N LEU A 381 -14.40 -16.56 7.76
CA LEU A 381 -14.38 -15.97 6.42
C LEU A 381 -15.14 -14.63 6.37
N TYR A 382 -16.27 -14.53 7.08
CA TYR A 382 -17.04 -13.29 7.22
C TYR A 382 -16.23 -12.19 7.93
N GLU A 383 -15.61 -12.53 9.07
CA GLU A 383 -14.74 -11.60 9.82
C GLU A 383 -13.54 -11.15 9.00
N THR A 384 -12.87 -12.10 8.33
CA THR A 384 -11.69 -11.80 7.50
C THR A 384 -12.04 -10.81 6.39
N LYS A 385 -13.22 -10.95 5.77
CA LYS A 385 -13.75 -10.00 4.77
C LYS A 385 -14.06 -8.61 5.35
N GLY A 386 -14.38 -8.53 6.64
CA GLY A 386 -14.53 -7.27 7.37
C GLY A 386 -13.21 -6.50 7.55
N SER A 387 -12.08 -7.23 7.57
CA SER A 387 -10.73 -6.67 7.71
C SER A 387 -10.04 -6.35 6.36
N ARG A 388 -10.30 -7.14 5.31
CA ARG A 388 -9.65 -7.00 3.99
C ARG A 388 -10.63 -7.21 2.83
N HIS A 389 -10.39 -6.48 1.74
CA HIS A 389 -11.19 -6.59 0.51
C HIS A 389 -10.94 -7.90 -0.24
N SER A 390 -9.68 -8.33 -0.32
CA SER A 390 -9.25 -9.58 -0.96
C SER A 390 -8.88 -10.61 0.10
N VAL A 391 -9.40 -11.82 -0.06
CA VAL A 391 -9.20 -12.95 0.86
C VAL A 391 -8.84 -14.19 0.05
N MET A 392 -7.89 -14.97 0.54
CA MET A 392 -7.53 -16.27 -0.01
C MET A 392 -8.03 -17.36 0.93
N ILE A 393 -8.67 -18.39 0.37
CA ILE A 393 -9.06 -19.59 1.12
C ILE A 393 -8.06 -20.68 0.76
N VAL A 394 -7.17 -21.01 1.70
CA VAL A 394 -6.09 -21.98 1.52
C VAL A 394 -6.49 -23.31 2.16
N GLY A 395 -6.18 -24.42 1.49
CA GLY A 395 -6.45 -25.77 1.99
C GLY A 395 -6.40 -26.82 0.88
N ALA A 396 -6.38 -28.10 1.26
CA ALA A 396 -6.34 -29.21 0.31
C ALA A 396 -7.60 -29.29 -0.58
N SER A 397 -7.49 -30.04 -1.69
CA SER A 397 -8.67 -30.44 -2.47
C SER A 397 -9.64 -31.23 -1.60
N GLY A 398 -10.94 -30.99 -1.75
CA GLY A 398 -11.96 -31.60 -0.88
C GLY A 398 -12.13 -30.96 0.50
N ALA A 399 -11.30 -29.99 0.91
CA ALA A 399 -11.40 -29.33 2.23
C ALA A 399 -12.56 -28.32 2.36
N ALA A 400 -13.67 -28.52 1.63
CA ALA A 400 -14.87 -27.67 1.65
C ALA A 400 -14.65 -26.17 1.37
N LYS A 401 -13.54 -25.77 0.72
CA LYS A 401 -13.25 -24.37 0.37
C LYS A 401 -14.38 -23.71 -0.42
N SER A 402 -14.81 -24.38 -1.49
CA SER A 402 -15.90 -23.91 -2.36
C SER A 402 -17.23 -23.82 -1.62
N THR A 403 -17.50 -24.82 -0.78
CA THR A 403 -18.71 -24.88 0.05
C THR A 403 -18.75 -23.73 1.05
N THR A 404 -17.63 -23.42 1.69
CA THR A 404 -17.52 -22.37 2.73
C THR A 404 -17.93 -21.00 2.18
N TRP A 405 -17.35 -20.56 1.06
CA TRP A 405 -17.68 -19.24 0.51
C TRP A 405 -19.07 -19.21 -0.14
N LYS A 406 -19.56 -20.33 -0.70
CA LYS A 406 -20.93 -20.44 -1.24
C LYS A 406 -21.98 -20.34 -0.13
N VAL A 407 -21.77 -21.02 0.99
CA VAL A 407 -22.65 -20.93 2.17
C VAL A 407 -22.63 -19.51 2.75
N LEU A 408 -21.46 -18.86 2.83
CA LEU A 408 -21.39 -17.45 3.24
C LEU A 408 -22.19 -16.55 2.30
N LYS A 409 -22.03 -16.70 0.98
CA LYS A 409 -22.80 -15.96 -0.04
C LYS A 409 -24.31 -16.14 0.15
N ALA A 410 -24.77 -17.38 0.31
CA ALA A 410 -26.18 -17.70 0.52
C ALA A 410 -26.69 -17.05 1.81
N SER A 411 -25.93 -17.15 2.89
CA SER A 411 -26.27 -16.57 4.20
C SER A 411 -26.37 -15.05 4.16
N MET A 412 -25.38 -14.36 3.57
CA MET A 412 -25.40 -12.90 3.41
C MET A 412 -26.61 -12.44 2.56
N THR A 413 -26.89 -13.15 1.48
CA THR A 413 -28.03 -12.83 0.59
C THR A 413 -29.38 -13.08 1.29
N SER A 414 -29.48 -14.17 2.06
CA SER A 414 -30.66 -14.54 2.85
C SER A 414 -30.95 -13.48 3.92
N LEU A 415 -29.93 -13.04 4.66
CA LEU A 415 -30.05 -11.98 5.68
C LEU A 415 -30.45 -10.63 5.09
N LYS A 416 -29.88 -10.26 3.93
CA LYS A 416 -30.28 -9.03 3.23
C LYS A 416 -31.74 -9.10 2.76
N LYS A 417 -32.20 -10.24 2.24
CA LYS A 417 -33.60 -10.44 1.85
C LYS A 417 -34.56 -10.37 3.04
N LYS A 418 -34.12 -10.78 4.23
CA LYS A 418 -34.86 -10.66 5.49
C LYS A 418 -34.83 -9.24 6.09
N GLY A 419 -34.16 -8.28 5.45
CA GLY A 419 -34.08 -6.90 5.92
C GLY A 419 -33.09 -6.67 7.08
N VAL A 420 -32.23 -7.64 7.40
CA VAL A 420 -31.22 -7.49 8.45
C VAL A 420 -30.14 -6.52 7.98
N SER A 421 -29.91 -5.45 8.75
CA SER A 421 -28.87 -4.45 8.46
C SER A 421 -27.47 -5.06 8.51
N GLY A 422 -26.55 -4.53 7.68
CA GLY A 422 -25.15 -4.97 7.67
C GLY A 422 -24.83 -6.17 6.77
N TYR A 423 -25.85 -6.71 6.07
CA TYR A 423 -25.68 -7.77 5.07
C TYR A 423 -26.05 -7.29 3.68
N GLU A 424 -25.45 -7.90 2.67
CA GLU A 424 -25.58 -7.45 1.28
C GLU A 424 -25.69 -8.62 0.31
N VAL A 425 -26.31 -8.34 -0.83
CA VAL A 425 -26.40 -9.33 -1.92
C VAL A 425 -25.03 -9.51 -2.56
N VAL A 426 -24.65 -10.76 -2.73
CA VAL A 426 -23.33 -11.14 -3.23
C VAL A 426 -23.45 -11.73 -4.64
N GLN A 427 -22.63 -11.22 -5.55
CA GLN A 427 -22.47 -11.78 -6.91
C GLN A 427 -21.13 -12.52 -7.03
N GLU A 428 -21.10 -13.59 -7.83
CA GLU A 428 -19.90 -14.41 -8.04
C GLU A 428 -19.54 -14.44 -9.52
N TYR A 429 -18.24 -14.41 -9.80
CA TYR A 429 -17.66 -14.59 -11.12
C TYR A 429 -16.51 -15.60 -10.98
N PRO A 430 -16.76 -16.91 -11.18
CA PRO A 430 -15.71 -17.91 -11.12
C PRO A 430 -14.80 -17.77 -12.33
N ILE A 431 -13.48 -17.71 -12.10
CA ILE A 431 -12.48 -17.56 -13.16
C ILE A 431 -11.33 -18.54 -12.85
N ASN A 432 -10.83 -19.24 -13.86
CA ASN A 432 -9.55 -19.94 -13.73
C ASN A 432 -8.47 -19.11 -14.42
N PRO A 433 -7.58 -18.42 -13.67
CA PRO A 433 -6.56 -17.57 -14.29
C PRO A 433 -5.52 -18.37 -15.08
N LYS A 434 -5.37 -19.68 -14.82
CA LYS A 434 -4.47 -20.56 -15.57
C LYS A 434 -5.06 -21.06 -16.90
N ALA A 435 -6.36 -20.87 -17.11
CA ALA A 435 -7.03 -21.28 -18.35
C ALA A 435 -6.86 -20.25 -19.49
N LEU A 436 -6.31 -19.08 -19.19
CA LEU A 436 -6.11 -17.96 -20.11
C LEU A 436 -4.65 -17.56 -20.10
N ASN A 437 -4.16 -17.05 -21.22
CA ASN A 437 -2.87 -16.37 -21.22
C ASN A 437 -2.99 -14.99 -20.53
N LEU A 438 -1.85 -14.34 -20.24
CA LEU A 438 -1.85 -13.05 -19.51
C LEU A 438 -2.53 -11.92 -20.30
N GLY A 439 -2.39 -11.91 -21.63
CA GLY A 439 -3.04 -10.93 -22.51
C GLY A 439 -4.56 -11.09 -22.52
N GLU A 440 -5.07 -12.32 -22.62
CA GLU A 440 -6.50 -12.63 -22.53
C GLU A 440 -7.08 -12.33 -21.14
N LEU A 441 -6.30 -12.52 -20.08
CA LEU A 441 -6.77 -12.29 -18.72
C LEU A 441 -6.85 -10.80 -18.38
N TYR A 442 -5.79 -10.04 -18.65
CA TYR A 442 -5.66 -8.63 -18.24
C TYR A 442 -5.93 -7.62 -19.37
N GLY A 443 -5.70 -8.03 -20.61
CA GLY A 443 -5.68 -7.18 -21.79
C GLY A 443 -4.25 -6.98 -22.29
N GLU A 444 -4.13 -6.76 -23.59
CA GLU A 444 -2.83 -6.51 -24.25
C GLU A 444 -2.97 -5.48 -25.38
N PHE A 445 -1.88 -4.80 -25.65
CA PHE A 445 -1.80 -3.88 -26.79
C PHE A 445 -1.32 -4.65 -28.02
N ASN A 446 -2.15 -4.73 -29.05
CA ASN A 446 -1.80 -5.42 -30.28
C ASN A 446 -0.87 -4.53 -31.12
N LEU A 447 0.38 -4.96 -31.28
CA LEU A 447 1.41 -4.20 -32.02
C LEU A 447 1.15 -4.11 -33.52
N ALA A 448 0.38 -5.06 -34.10
CA ALA A 448 0.05 -5.07 -35.52
C ALA A 448 -1.11 -4.10 -35.83
N THR A 449 -2.12 -4.04 -34.96
CA THR A 449 -3.28 -3.16 -35.16
C THR A 449 -3.16 -1.80 -34.48
N ASN A 450 -2.21 -1.64 -33.55
CA ASN A 450 -2.11 -0.51 -32.62
C ASN A 450 -3.38 -0.28 -31.77
N GLU A 451 -4.13 -1.33 -31.49
CA GLU A 451 -5.35 -1.27 -30.68
C GLU A 451 -5.19 -2.02 -29.35
N TRP A 452 -5.92 -1.56 -28.34
CA TRP A 452 -6.00 -2.22 -27.04
C TRP A 452 -7.10 -3.29 -27.06
N LEU A 453 -6.75 -4.51 -26.69
CA LEU A 453 -7.69 -5.60 -26.47
C LEU A 453 -7.95 -5.76 -24.97
N ASP A 454 -9.22 -5.65 -24.56
CA ASP A 454 -9.62 -5.81 -23.17
C ASP A 454 -9.56 -7.28 -22.73
N GLY A 455 -8.92 -7.56 -21.59
CA GLY A 455 -8.94 -8.89 -21.00
C GLY A 455 -10.22 -9.23 -20.24
N VAL A 456 -10.44 -10.52 -19.97
CA VAL A 456 -11.63 -11.05 -19.26
C VAL A 456 -11.81 -10.42 -17.89
N LEU A 457 -10.73 -10.26 -17.12
CA LEU A 457 -10.79 -9.67 -15.78
C LEU A 457 -11.18 -8.18 -15.85
N SER A 458 -10.60 -7.46 -16.81
CA SER A 458 -10.89 -6.04 -17.08
C SER A 458 -12.35 -5.84 -17.51
N ALA A 459 -12.88 -6.73 -18.38
CA ALA A 459 -14.27 -6.71 -18.81
C ALA A 459 -15.26 -6.99 -17.66
N ILE A 460 -14.98 -8.00 -16.82
CA ILE A 460 -15.79 -8.32 -15.64
C ILE A 460 -15.77 -7.15 -14.66
N MET A 461 -14.60 -6.56 -14.40
CA MET A 461 -14.47 -5.39 -13.52
C MET A 461 -15.25 -4.19 -14.05
N ARG A 462 -15.16 -3.91 -15.36
CA ARG A 462 -15.91 -2.81 -16.00
C ARG A 462 -17.42 -3.01 -15.90
N LYS A 463 -17.91 -4.20 -16.20
CA LYS A 463 -19.33 -4.58 -16.07
C LYS A 463 -19.83 -4.47 -14.62
N THR A 464 -18.95 -4.84 -13.70
CA THR A 464 -19.22 -4.81 -12.26
C THR A 464 -19.33 -3.37 -11.74
N CYS A 465 -18.42 -2.50 -12.16
CA CYS A 465 -18.39 -1.09 -11.74
C CYS A 465 -19.44 -0.21 -12.44
N SER A 466 -19.91 -0.58 -13.64
CA SER A 466 -20.87 0.20 -14.43
C SER A 466 -22.34 0.02 -14.02
N GLY A 467 -22.64 -0.95 -13.15
CA GLY A 467 -24.00 -1.20 -12.69
C GLY A 467 -24.62 -0.01 -11.93
N LYS A 468 -25.74 0.53 -12.44
CA LYS A 468 -26.45 1.72 -11.91
C LYS A 468 -26.87 1.65 -10.43
N ASN A 469 -26.87 0.47 -9.78
CA ASN A 469 -27.16 0.29 -8.35
C ASN A 469 -25.86 0.12 -7.54
N ASN A 470 -24.98 1.11 -7.62
CA ASN A 470 -23.60 1.06 -7.14
C ASN A 470 -23.44 1.15 -5.60
N LYS A 471 -24.52 1.01 -4.82
CA LYS A 471 -24.45 1.23 -3.38
C LYS A 471 -23.93 0.02 -2.59
N HIS A 472 -24.25 -1.23 -2.93
CA HIS A 472 -23.84 -2.34 -2.06
C HIS A 472 -23.80 -3.71 -2.76
N ARG A 473 -22.79 -3.98 -3.59
CA ARG A 473 -22.54 -5.33 -4.11
C ARG A 473 -21.15 -5.78 -3.70
N HIS A 474 -21.07 -6.91 -3.02
CA HIS A 474 -19.80 -7.61 -2.85
C HIS A 474 -19.65 -8.62 -3.98
N PHE A 475 -18.45 -8.67 -4.55
CA PHE A 475 -18.10 -9.59 -5.60
C PHE A 475 -17.11 -10.61 -5.08
N TYR A 476 -17.30 -11.86 -5.45
CA TYR A 476 -16.28 -12.90 -5.34
C TYR A 476 -15.79 -13.23 -6.75
N ALA A 477 -14.61 -12.73 -7.10
CA ALA A 477 -13.81 -13.33 -8.16
C ALA A 477 -13.07 -14.52 -7.54
N CYS A 478 -13.58 -15.73 -7.77
CA CYS A 478 -12.97 -16.94 -7.23
C CYS A 478 -11.98 -17.47 -8.25
N ALA A 479 -10.68 -17.22 -8.02
CA ALA A 479 -9.61 -17.88 -8.75
C ALA A 479 -9.43 -19.30 -8.18
N ASN A 480 -9.93 -20.31 -8.88
CA ASN A 480 -9.56 -21.69 -8.57
C ASN A 480 -8.15 -21.93 -9.11
N CYS A 481 -7.13 -21.71 -8.28
CA CYS A 481 -5.82 -22.27 -8.53
C CYS A 481 -5.88 -23.74 -8.14
N GLN A 482 -6.19 -24.62 -9.12
CA GLN A 482 -5.83 -26.03 -9.01
C GLN A 482 -4.31 -26.18 -9.08
#